data_AF-A0A942MEP7-F1
#
_entry.id   AF-A0A942MEP7-F1
#
_cell.length_a   1.000
_cell.length_b   1.000
_cell.length_c   1.000
_cell.angle_alpha   90.00
_cell.angle_beta   90.00
_cell.angle_gamma   90.00
#
_symmetry.space_group_name_H-M   'P 1'
#
loop_
_entity.id
_entity.type
_entity.pdbx_description
1 polymer ?
#
loop_
_entity_poly.entity_id
_entity_poly.type
_entity_poly.pdbx_seq_one_letter_code
_entity_poly.pdbx_strand_id
1 'polypeptide(L)'
;MVEYAFRPSRTGLVIMDTPGYDVESITGMVAGGAQVVVFTTGRGTPMGCPIAPVIKVCGNSSTYEKMQDNIDINAGVIIDGICSVQDVGRDMFREIIEVSNGKLTKAEQLGFGDFSITRIFEADYC
;
A
#
# COMPACT_ATOMS: atom_id res chain seq x y z
N MET A 1 -9.60 5.51 15.84
CA MET A 1 -9.62 4.28 15.03
C MET A 1 -10.96 4.25 14.31
N VAL A 2 -11.06 3.59 13.17
CA VAL A 2 -12.29 3.45 12.37
C VAL A 2 -12.47 1.98 12.01
N GLU A 3 -13.71 1.51 12.01
CA GLU A 3 -14.06 0.12 11.67
C GLU A 3 -13.76 -0.19 10.19
N TYR A 4 -13.66 -1.47 9.87
CA TYR A 4 -13.38 -1.96 8.52
C TYR A 4 -14.34 -1.36 7.49
N ALA A 5 -13.79 -0.76 6.43
CA ALA A 5 -14.54 -0.11 5.35
C ALA A 5 -15.39 1.11 5.73
N PHE A 6 -15.39 1.56 6.99
CA PHE A 6 -16.08 2.79 7.37
C PHE A 6 -15.30 4.03 6.92
N ARG A 7 -16.03 5.04 6.47
CA ARG A 7 -15.43 6.31 6.04
C ARG A 7 -14.91 7.10 7.24
N PRO A 8 -13.63 7.56 7.24
CA PRO A 8 -13.12 8.45 8.27
C PRO A 8 -13.91 9.76 8.37
N SER A 9 -14.20 10.21 9.60
CA SER A 9 -14.93 11.46 9.87
C SER A 9 -14.03 12.68 10.13
N ARG A 10 -12.69 12.49 10.14
CA ARG A 10 -11.70 13.54 10.42
C ARG A 10 -10.49 13.43 9.50
N THR A 11 -9.79 14.54 9.33
CA THR A 11 -8.51 14.62 8.60
C THR A 11 -7.31 14.32 9.50
N GLY A 12 -6.15 14.08 8.89
CA GLY A 12 -4.91 13.70 9.57
C GLY A 12 -4.74 12.18 9.66
N LEU A 13 -3.93 11.70 10.62
CA LEU A 13 -3.69 10.26 10.79
C LEU A 13 -4.94 9.57 11.34
N VAL A 14 -5.45 8.59 10.60
CA VAL A 14 -6.55 7.72 10.97
C VAL A 14 -6.08 6.27 10.83
N ILE A 15 -6.32 5.46 11.85
CA ILE A 15 -6.02 4.03 11.87
C ILE A 15 -7.33 3.29 11.63
N MET A 16 -7.39 2.46 10.58
CA MET A 16 -8.51 1.56 10.33
C MET A 16 -8.21 0.19 10.94
N ASP A 17 -9.19 -0.39 11.63
CA ASP A 17 -9.14 -1.77 12.09
C ASP A 17 -9.45 -2.70 10.91
N THR A 18 -8.43 -3.43 10.45
CA THR A 18 -8.53 -4.36 9.33
C THR A 18 -7.87 -5.68 9.69
N PRO A 19 -8.25 -6.81 9.04
CA PRO A 19 -7.50 -8.05 9.19
C PRO A 19 -6.04 -7.92 8.76
N GLY A 20 -5.21 -8.86 9.21
CA GLY A 20 -3.78 -8.88 8.88
C GLY A 20 -3.45 -9.36 7.46
N TYR A 21 -4.41 -9.86 6.69
CA TYR A 21 -4.18 -10.29 5.31
C TYR A 21 -4.16 -9.09 4.36
N ASP A 22 -3.09 -8.97 3.57
CA ASP A 22 -2.81 -7.84 2.66
C ASP A 22 -4.02 -7.42 1.82
N VAL A 23 -4.63 -8.38 1.13
CA VAL A 23 -5.74 -8.13 0.19
C VAL A 23 -6.99 -7.62 0.91
N GLU A 24 -7.33 -8.22 2.04
CA GLU A 24 -8.49 -7.81 2.85
C GLU A 24 -8.29 -6.43 3.48
N SER A 25 -7.08 -6.19 4.02
CA SER A 25 -6.73 -4.91 4.62
C SER A 25 -6.81 -3.75 3.64
N ILE A 26 -6.18 -3.91 2.46
CA ILE A 26 -6.24 -2.90 1.40
C ILE A 26 -7.67 -2.69 0.92
N THR A 27 -8.44 -3.77 0.70
CA THR A 27 -9.84 -3.65 0.27
C THR A 27 -10.66 -2.84 1.26
N GLY A 28 -10.49 -3.06 2.56
CA GLY A 28 -11.16 -2.28 3.61
C GLY A 28 -10.79 -0.80 3.58
N MET A 29 -9.50 -0.48 3.49
CA MET A 29 -9.02 0.91 3.45
C MET A 29 -9.52 1.65 2.21
N VAL A 30 -9.50 1.00 1.05
CA VAL A 30 -10.00 1.56 -0.21
C VAL A 30 -11.52 1.73 -0.16
N ALA A 31 -12.26 0.77 0.38
CA ALA A 31 -13.70 0.89 0.59
C ALA A 31 -14.07 2.05 1.55
N GLY A 32 -13.24 2.32 2.56
CA GLY A 32 -13.38 3.49 3.44
C GLY A 32 -12.99 4.83 2.79
N GLY A 33 -12.45 4.80 1.56
CA GLY A 33 -12.18 5.98 0.74
C GLY A 33 -10.70 6.29 0.47
N ALA A 34 -9.75 5.42 0.84
CA ALA A 34 -8.35 5.60 0.45
C ALA A 34 -8.23 5.60 -1.09
N GLN A 35 -7.49 6.57 -1.64
CA GLN A 35 -7.35 6.77 -3.10
C GLN A 35 -5.98 6.33 -3.64
N VAL A 36 -4.98 6.20 -2.78
CA VAL A 36 -3.63 5.69 -3.11
C VAL A 36 -3.20 4.80 -1.95
N VAL A 37 -2.60 3.65 -2.28
CA VAL A 37 -2.08 2.69 -1.30
C VAL A 37 -0.57 2.64 -1.40
N VAL A 38 0.11 2.81 -0.27
CA VAL A 38 1.55 2.53 -0.16
C VAL A 38 1.70 1.21 0.57
N PHE A 39 2.20 0.20 -0.14
CA PHE A 39 2.29 -1.18 0.36
C PHE A 39 3.74 -1.61 0.50
N THR A 40 4.17 -1.86 1.74
CA THR A 40 5.53 -2.33 2.01
C THR A 40 5.63 -3.84 1.83
N THR A 41 6.69 -4.32 1.16
CA THR A 41 6.94 -5.76 1.02
C THR A 41 8.42 -6.10 1.21
N GLY A 42 8.71 -7.15 1.99
CA GLY A 42 10.07 -7.68 2.14
C GLY A 42 10.42 -8.77 1.12
N ARG A 43 9.41 -9.39 0.50
CA ARG A 43 9.55 -10.55 -0.39
C ARG A 43 9.02 -10.33 -1.81
N GLY A 44 8.58 -9.11 -2.12
CA GLY A 44 8.07 -8.75 -3.44
C GLY A 44 6.68 -9.30 -3.73
N THR A 45 5.79 -9.32 -2.74
CA THR A 45 4.37 -9.70 -2.93
C THR A 45 3.80 -8.93 -4.13
N PRO A 46 3.20 -9.60 -5.13
CA PRO A 46 2.66 -8.96 -6.34
C PRO A 46 1.30 -8.31 -6.06
N MET A 47 1.14 -7.65 -4.92
CA MET A 47 -0.12 -7.05 -4.50
C MET A 47 -0.54 -5.94 -5.45
N GLY A 48 -1.81 -5.93 -5.83
CA GLY A 48 -2.47 -4.84 -6.55
C GLY A 48 -3.86 -4.56 -6.01
N CYS A 49 -4.61 -3.67 -6.64
CA CYS A 49 -5.98 -3.37 -6.29
C CYS A 49 -6.72 -2.87 -7.54
N PRO A 50 -7.96 -3.35 -7.81
CA PRO A 50 -8.70 -2.94 -9.00
C PRO A 50 -9.30 -1.53 -8.90
N ILE A 51 -9.27 -0.89 -7.72
CA ILE A 51 -9.96 0.38 -7.46
C ILE A 51 -8.98 1.54 -7.22
N ALA A 52 -7.86 1.30 -6.52
CA ALA A 52 -6.87 2.33 -6.20
C ALA A 52 -5.46 1.85 -6.58
N PRO A 53 -4.58 2.75 -7.06
CA PRO A 53 -3.19 2.41 -7.35
C PRO A 53 -2.43 1.96 -6.09
N VAL A 54 -1.57 0.96 -6.27
CA VAL A 54 -0.75 0.36 -5.20
C VAL A 54 0.73 0.59 -5.50
N ILE A 55 1.34 1.52 -4.78
CA ILE A 55 2.78 1.79 -4.80
C ILE A 55 3.47 0.77 -3.91
N LYS A 56 4.23 -0.15 -4.50
CA LYS A 56 4.97 -1.19 -3.77
C LYS A 56 6.35 -0.68 -3.37
N VAL A 57 6.66 -0.78 -2.08
CA VAL A 57 7.91 -0.32 -1.47
C VAL A 57 8.66 -1.51 -0.88
N CYS A 58 9.91 -1.73 -1.28
CA CYS A 58 10.73 -2.80 -0.72
C CYS A 58 11.73 -2.29 0.32
N GLY A 59 11.75 -2.93 1.48
CA GLY A 59 12.66 -2.58 2.57
C GLY A 59 14.08 -3.11 2.43
N ASN A 60 14.42 -3.78 1.32
CA ASN A 60 15.77 -4.29 1.07
C ASN A 60 16.13 -4.26 -0.43
N SER A 61 17.38 -3.90 -0.73
CA SER A 61 17.83 -3.69 -2.12
C SER A 61 17.94 -5.00 -2.90
N SER A 62 18.29 -6.12 -2.25
CA SER A 62 18.44 -7.40 -2.94
C SER A 62 17.14 -7.91 -3.58
N THR A 63 16.01 -7.79 -2.88
CA THR A 63 14.69 -8.14 -3.43
C THR A 63 14.28 -7.14 -4.50
N TYR A 64 14.50 -5.84 -4.27
CA TYR A 64 14.21 -4.81 -5.25
C TYR A 64 14.92 -5.06 -6.59
N GLU A 65 16.24 -5.28 -6.59
CA GLU A 65 17.03 -5.52 -7.80
C GLU A 65 16.53 -6.72 -8.61
N LYS A 66 16.11 -7.79 -7.93
CA LYS A 66 15.58 -9.01 -8.57
C LYS A 66 14.15 -8.85 -9.09
N MET A 67 13.41 -7.85 -8.60
CA MET A 67 11.97 -7.69 -8.83
C MET A 67 11.62 -6.24 -9.20
N GLN A 68 12.54 -5.51 -9.83
CA GLN A 68 12.37 -4.09 -10.19
C GLN A 68 11.17 -3.83 -11.11
N ASP A 69 10.77 -4.85 -11.89
CA ASP A 69 9.59 -4.76 -12.75
C ASP A 69 8.28 -4.80 -11.94
N ASN A 70 8.33 -5.34 -10.72
CA ASN A 70 7.20 -5.47 -9.81
C ASN A 70 7.18 -4.36 -8.72
N ILE A 71 8.31 -3.75 -8.37
CA ILE A 71 8.40 -2.88 -7.17
C ILE A 71 8.68 -1.44 -7.60
N ASP A 72 7.90 -0.50 -7.09
CA ASP A 72 7.99 0.92 -7.46
C ASP A 72 9.15 1.64 -6.76
N ILE A 73 9.41 1.34 -5.47
CA ILE A 73 10.40 2.05 -4.66
C ILE A 73 11.34 1.09 -3.90
N ASN A 74 12.64 1.37 -3.94
CA ASN A 74 13.64 0.75 -3.07
C ASN A 74 13.89 1.59 -1.80
N ALA A 75 13.37 1.17 -0.66
CA ALA A 75 13.70 1.75 0.66
C ALA A 75 14.91 1.05 1.32
N GLY A 76 15.42 -0.04 0.74
CA GLY A 76 16.61 -0.76 1.22
C GLY A 76 17.88 0.09 1.23
N VAL A 77 17.95 1.11 0.36
CA VAL A 77 19.05 2.09 0.29
C VAL A 77 19.31 2.82 1.61
N ILE A 78 18.34 2.84 2.53
CA ILE A 78 18.51 3.37 3.89
C ILE A 78 19.45 2.48 4.69
N ILE A 79 19.23 1.16 4.66
CA ILE A 79 20.05 0.18 5.38
C ILE A 79 21.44 0.08 4.73
N ASP A 80 21.52 0.25 3.41
CA ASP A 80 22.79 0.28 2.68
C ASP A 80 23.62 1.54 2.94
N GLY A 81 23.08 2.54 3.65
CA GLY A 81 23.77 3.79 3.98
C GLY A 81 23.89 4.79 2.83
N ILE A 82 23.13 4.59 1.74
CA ILE A 82 23.16 5.43 0.53
C ILE A 82 22.30 6.68 0.70
N CYS A 83 21.13 6.54 1.31
CA CYS A 83 20.16 7.62 1.52
C CYS A 83 19.70 7.67 2.98
N SER A 84 19.27 8.83 3.46
CA SER A 84 18.59 8.94 4.76
C SER A 84 17.12 8.54 4.67
N VAL A 85 16.48 8.29 5.83
CA VAL A 85 15.02 8.10 5.92
C VAL A 85 14.27 9.30 5.34
N GLN A 86 14.79 10.52 5.54
CA GLN A 86 14.19 11.75 5.03
C GLN A 86 14.30 11.87 3.51
N ASP A 87 15.38 11.37 2.90
CA ASP A 87 15.52 11.33 1.44
C ASP A 87 14.47 10.39 0.83
N VAL A 88 14.41 9.15 1.30
CA VAL A 88 13.44 8.16 0.80
C VAL A 88 12.00 8.60 1.08
N GLY A 89 11.75 9.25 2.21
CA GLY A 89 10.44 9.84 2.52
C GLY A 89 10.02 10.93 1.53
N ARG A 90 10.95 11.78 1.08
CA ARG A 90 10.69 12.77 0.03
C ARG A 90 10.40 12.12 -1.32
N ASP A 91 11.15 11.08 -1.67
CA ASP A 91 10.95 10.35 -2.93
C ASP A 91 9.60 9.61 -2.93
N MET A 92 9.23 8.98 -1.81
CA MET A 92 7.93 8.35 -1.64
C MET A 92 6.78 9.36 -1.73
N PHE A 93 6.93 10.53 -1.12
CA PHE A 93 5.93 11.60 -1.23
C PHE A 93 5.78 12.10 -2.67
N ARG A 94 6.89 12.24 -3.40
CA ARG A 94 6.87 12.60 -4.82
C ARG A 94 6.16 11.53 -5.65
N GLU A 95 6.45 10.26 -5.41
CA GLU A 95 5.79 9.14 -6.10
C GLU A 95 4.28 9.15 -5.88
N ILE A 96 3.82 9.38 -4.65
CA ILE A 96 2.39 9.52 -4.34
C ILE A 96 1.76 10.65 -5.16
N ILE A 97 2.43 11.80 -5.29
CA ILE A 97 1.94 12.91 -6.12
C ILE A 97 1.89 12.53 -7.60
N GLU A 98 2.94 11.92 -8.14
CA GLU A 98 2.97 11.52 -9.56
C GLU A 98 1.87 10.50 -9.88
N VAL A 99 1.67 9.50 -9.02
CA VAL A 99 0.60 8.50 -9.15
C VAL A 99 -0.77 9.15 -9.04
N SER A 100 -0.95 10.08 -8.10
CA SER A 100 -2.19 10.86 -7.98
C SER A 100 -2.47 11.72 -9.22
N ASN A 101 -1.45 12.04 -10.03
CA ASN A 101 -1.55 12.76 -11.30
C ASN A 101 -1.59 11.83 -12.53
N GLY A 102 -1.76 10.52 -12.34
CA GLY A 102 -1.99 9.56 -13.43
C GLY A 102 -0.78 8.76 -13.88
N LYS A 103 0.37 8.84 -13.19
CA LYS A 103 1.45 7.86 -13.38
C LYS A 103 0.96 6.47 -12.95
N LEU A 104 1.06 5.49 -13.85
CA LEU A 104 0.71 4.11 -13.53
C LEU A 104 1.77 3.46 -12.64
N THR A 105 1.34 2.85 -11.55
CA THR A 105 2.16 1.98 -10.69
C THR A 105 2.56 0.70 -11.43
N LYS A 106 3.60 0.01 -10.96
CA LYS A 106 3.97 -1.33 -11.46
C LYS A 106 2.82 -2.33 -11.32
N ALA A 107 2.00 -2.22 -10.25
CA ALA A 107 0.80 -3.03 -10.07
C ALA A 107 -0.16 -2.90 -11.26
N GLU A 108 -0.47 -1.67 -11.64
CA GLU A 108 -1.39 -1.37 -12.74
C GLU A 108 -0.81 -1.79 -14.09
N GLN A 109 0.48 -1.51 -14.33
CA GLN A 109 1.17 -1.89 -15.56
C GLN A 109 1.16 -3.41 -15.79
N LEU A 110 1.29 -4.19 -14.71
CA LEU A 110 1.28 -5.66 -14.75
C LEU A 110 -0.13 -6.26 -14.65
N GLY A 111 -1.16 -5.45 -14.42
CA GLY A 111 -2.55 -5.89 -14.32
C GLY A 111 -2.89 -6.62 -13.00
N PHE A 112 -2.18 -6.33 -11.91
CA PHE A 112 -2.50 -6.89 -10.59
C PHE A 112 -3.72 -6.18 -9.99
N GLY A 113 -4.79 -6.94 -9.78
CA GLY A 113 -6.10 -6.45 -9.38
C GLY A 113 -6.74 -7.29 -8.28
N ASP A 114 -5.98 -7.58 -7.21
CA ASP A 114 -6.47 -8.38 -6.09
C ASP A 114 -7.50 -7.60 -5.26
N PHE A 115 -8.58 -8.28 -4.87
CA PHE A 115 -9.54 -7.77 -3.89
C PHE A 115 -10.15 -8.93 -3.11
N SER A 116 -10.46 -8.69 -1.84
CA SER A 116 -11.09 -9.66 -0.95
C SER A 116 -11.82 -8.90 0.14
N ILE A 117 -13.06 -9.28 0.43
CA ILE A 117 -13.86 -8.63 1.46
C ILE A 117 -13.86 -9.52 2.69
N THR A 118 -13.50 -8.94 3.83
CA THR A 118 -13.59 -9.63 5.12
C THR A 118 -15.05 -9.90 5.47
N ARG A 119 -15.36 -11.17 5.76
CA ARG A 119 -16.64 -11.50 6.36
C ARG A 119 -16.60 -11.07 7.83
N ILE A 120 -17.14 -9.90 8.12
CA ILE A 120 -17.40 -9.45 9.48
C ILE A 120 -18.54 -10.33 10.00
N PHE A 121 -18.23 -11.26 10.90
CA PHE A 121 -19.27 -11.88 11.70
C PHE A 121 -19.66 -10.85 12.76
N GLU A 122 -20.85 -10.26 12.65
CA GLU A 122 -21.47 -9.64 13.83
C GLU A 122 -21.55 -10.74 14.89
N ALA A 123 -20.80 -10.57 15.98
CA ALA A 123 -21.07 -11.32 17.18
C ALA A 123 -22.36 -10.76 17.78
N ASP A 124 -23.51 -11.15 17.22
CA ASP A 124 -24.79 -11.16 17.93
C ASP A 124 -24.72 -12.20 19.07
N TYR A 125 -23.87 -11.93 20.04
CA TYR A 125 -23.75 -12.65 21.30
C TYR A 125 -23.65 -11.65 22.45
N CYS A 126 -24.75 -10.95 22.73
CA CYS A 126 -25.40 -10.83 24.05
C CYS A 126 -26.61 -9.89 23.97
#